data_AF-A0A380A4Y1-F1
#
_entry.id   AF-A0A380A4Y1-F1
#
_cell.length_a   1.000
_cell.length_b   1.000
_cell.length_c   1.000
_cell.angle_alpha   90.00
_cell.angle_beta   90.00
_cell.angle_gamma   90.00
#
_symmetry.space_group_name_H-M   'P 1'
#
loop_
_entity.id
_entity.type
_entity.pdbx_description
1 polymer ?
#
loop_
_entity_poly.entity_id
_entity_poly.type
_entity_poly.pdbx_seq_one_letter_code
_entity_poly.pdbx_strand_id
1 'polypeptide(L)'
;MTDKYQFTEDGFLLSRRRFMAVGAAILALLALPVGWLGNRIAKRNEYIKARADALYMDDAIAKYRVSHANPAIARYYSEFGGEPLGHLSHELLHTHFVDRTQLKS
;
A
#
# COMPACT_ATOMS: atom_id res chain seq x y z
N MET A 1 38.99 -6.14 -70.57
CA MET A 1 38.02 -5.37 -69.77
C MET A 1 37.52 -6.30 -68.68
N THR A 2 38.27 -6.41 -67.57
CA THR A 2 37.91 -7.25 -66.42
C THR A 2 37.94 -6.35 -65.21
N ASP A 3 36.81 -5.70 -64.93
CA ASP A 3 36.64 -5.01 -63.66
C ASP A 3 36.63 -6.05 -62.55
N LYS A 4 37.71 -6.06 -61.75
CA LYS A 4 37.78 -6.87 -60.54
C LYS A 4 36.82 -6.26 -59.53
N TYR A 5 35.71 -6.95 -59.28
CA TYR A 5 34.80 -6.61 -58.20
C TYR A 5 35.55 -6.60 -56.87
N GLN A 6 35.78 -5.40 -56.32
CA GLN A 6 36.31 -5.19 -54.98
C GLN A 6 35.10 -5.06 -54.06
N PHE A 7 34.80 -6.13 -53.30
CA PHE A 7 33.80 -6.07 -52.24
C PHE A 7 34.32 -5.13 -51.16
N THR A 8 33.89 -3.87 -51.20
CA THR A 8 34.07 -2.95 -50.07
C THR A 8 32.97 -3.30 -49.08
N GLU A 9 33.32 -3.89 -47.94
CA GLU A 9 32.38 -3.96 -46.83
C GLU A 9 31.94 -2.53 -46.53
N ASP A 10 30.68 -2.20 -46.81
CA ASP A 10 30.07 -0.99 -46.26
C ASP A 10 30.39 -1.03 -44.78
N GLY A 11 31.23 -0.08 -44.34
CA GLY A 11 31.73 -0.06 -42.97
C GLY A 11 30.55 0.11 -42.04
N PHE A 12 29.95 -1.01 -41.64
CA PHE A 12 28.81 -1.06 -40.76
C PHE A 12 29.22 -0.25 -39.54
N LEU A 13 28.54 0.88 -39.33
CA LEU A 13 29.01 2.04 -38.58
C LEU A 13 29.22 1.76 -37.07
N LEU A 14 29.13 0.50 -36.64
CA LEU A 14 29.24 0.06 -35.27
C LEU A 14 30.12 -1.21 -35.16
N SER A 15 31.32 -1.07 -34.61
CA SER A 15 32.15 -2.23 -34.26
C SER A 15 31.48 -3.08 -33.17
N ARG A 16 31.76 -4.39 -33.12
CA ARG A 16 31.14 -5.32 -32.15
C ARG A 16 31.21 -4.84 -30.70
N ARG A 17 32.34 -4.23 -30.30
CA ARG A 17 32.52 -3.63 -28.97
C ARG A 17 31.61 -2.42 -28.74
N ARG A 18 31.46 -1.56 -29.75
CA ARG A 18 30.55 -0.40 -29.69
C ARG A 18 29.08 -0.84 -29.69
N PHE A 19 28.73 -1.89 -30.43
CA PHE A 19 27.39 -2.50 -30.42
C PHE A 19 27.02 -3.01 -29.02
N MET A 20 27.90 -3.79 -28.39
CA MET A 20 27.65 -4.28 -27.01
C MET A 20 27.57 -3.12 -26.01
N ALA A 21 28.42 -2.09 -26.15
CA ALA A 21 28.40 -0.93 -25.26
C ALA A 21 27.10 -0.11 -25.40
N VAL A 22 26.62 0.14 -26.62
CA VAL A 22 25.35 0.85 -26.86
C VAL A 22 24.16 0.02 -26.39
N GLY A 23 24.16 -1.29 -26.65
CA GLY A 23 23.12 -2.20 -26.15
C GLY A 23 23.04 -2.22 -24.62
N ALA A 24 24.19 -2.30 -23.95
CA ALA A 24 24.24 -2.22 -22.49
C ALA A 24 23.74 -0.87 -21.95
N ALA A 25 24.08 0.24 -22.61
CA ALA A 25 23.59 1.57 -22.25
C ALA A 25 22.06 1.69 -22.39
N ILE A 26 21.48 1.15 -23.45
CA ILE A 26 20.01 1.14 -23.66
C ILE A 26 19.31 0.30 -22.59
N LEU A 27 19.85 -0.90 -22.29
CA LEU A 27 19.29 -1.76 -21.24
C LEU A 27 19.31 -1.07 -19.87
N ALA A 28 20.41 -0.39 -19.53
CA ALA A 28 20.51 0.39 -18.29
C ALA A 28 19.50 1.56 -18.27
N LEU A 29 19.37 2.28 -19.39
CA LEU A 29 18.44 3.41 -19.51
C LEU A 29 16.98 2.99 -19.38
N LEU A 30 16.62 1.78 -19.84
CA LEU A 30 15.28 1.22 -19.67
C LEU A 30 15.05 0.63 -18.27
N ALA A 31 16.07 0.00 -17.67
CA ALA A 31 15.94 -0.63 -16.36
C ALA A 31 15.77 0.37 -15.21
N LEU A 32 16.47 1.53 -15.26
CA LEU A 32 16.43 2.53 -14.18
C LEU A 32 15.03 3.13 -13.96
N PRO A 33 14.28 3.60 -14.98
CA PRO A 33 12.92 4.11 -14.80
C PRO A 33 11.94 3.05 -14.33
N VAL A 34 12.06 1.81 -14.80
CA VAL A 34 11.22 0.68 -14.39
C VAL A 34 11.40 0.38 -12.90
N GLY A 35 12.66 0.32 -12.43
CA GLY A 35 12.96 0.13 -11.01
C GLY A 35 12.45 1.28 -10.14
N TRP A 36 12.62 2.53 -10.60
CA TRP A 36 12.11 3.71 -9.90
C TRP A 36 10.58 3.71 -9.78
N LEU A 37 9.87 3.39 -10.87
CA LEU A 37 8.41 3.34 -10.89
C LEU A 37 7.89 2.19 -10.01
N GLY A 38 8.52 1.01 -10.09
CA GLY A 38 8.18 -0.13 -9.23
C GLY A 38 8.32 0.21 -7.76
N ASN A 39 9.41 0.86 -7.36
CA ASN A 39 9.63 1.30 -5.98
C ASN A 39 8.59 2.35 -5.53
N ARG A 40 8.23 3.32 -6.39
CA ARG A 40 7.16 4.31 -6.10
C ARG A 40 5.82 3.62 -5.85
N ILE A 41 5.45 2.65 -6.68
CA ILE A 41 4.19 1.91 -6.53
C ILE A 41 4.22 1.06 -5.25
N ALA A 42 5.34 0.39 -4.96
CA ALA A 42 5.49 -0.41 -3.75
C ALA A 42 5.36 0.43 -2.47
N LYS A 43 5.93 1.64 -2.46
CA LYS A 43 5.94 2.55 -1.31
C LYS A 43 4.69 3.41 -1.15
N ARG A 44 3.73 3.36 -2.10
CA ARG A 44 2.54 4.22 -2.09
C ARG A 44 1.72 4.16 -0.79
N ASN A 45 1.76 3.04 -0.08
CA ASN A 45 1.00 2.80 1.16
C ASN A 45 1.91 2.64 2.40
N GLU A 46 3.20 2.95 2.29
CA GLU A 46 4.17 2.76 3.39
C GLU A 46 3.77 3.53 4.66
N TYR A 47 3.28 4.77 4.51
CA TYR A 47 2.81 5.58 5.65
C TYR A 47 1.54 5.02 6.31
N ILE A 48 0.65 4.36 5.56
CA ILE A 48 -0.55 3.72 6.11
C ILE A 48 -0.13 2.53 6.98
N LYS A 49 0.81 1.73 6.49
CA LYS A 49 1.38 0.59 7.23
C LYS A 49 2.07 1.07 8.50
N ALA A 50 2.95 2.06 8.39
CA ALA A 50 3.65 2.61 9.55
C ALA A 50 2.70 3.14 10.65
N ARG A 51 1.58 3.78 10.26
CA ARG A 51 0.56 4.23 11.21
C ARG A 51 -0.16 3.05 11.88
N ALA A 52 -0.54 2.04 11.11
CA ALA A 52 -1.19 0.85 11.64
C ALA A 52 -0.26 0.10 12.61
N ASP A 53 1.01 -0.09 12.23
CA ASP A 53 2.00 -0.78 13.04
C ASP A 53 2.23 -0.05 14.38
N ALA A 54 2.35 1.28 14.35
CA ALA A 54 2.47 2.08 15.58
C ALA A 54 1.24 1.94 16.50
N LEU A 55 0.03 2.00 15.95
CA LEU A 55 -1.20 1.81 16.73
C LEU A 55 -1.27 0.42 17.39
N TYR A 56 -0.84 -0.63 16.69
CA TYR A 56 -0.82 -1.98 17.27
C TYR A 56 0.29 -2.15 18.31
N MET A 57 1.43 -1.46 18.17
CA MET A 57 2.46 -1.43 19.20
C MET A 57 1.94 -0.80 20.50
N ASP A 58 1.22 0.32 20.39
CA ASP A 58 0.62 1.00 21.55
C ASP A 58 -0.44 0.13 22.24
N ASP A 59 -1.29 -0.57 21.47
CA ASP A 59 -2.28 -1.52 22.03
C ASP A 59 -1.61 -2.70 22.74
N ALA A 60 -0.50 -3.22 22.20
CA ALA A 60 0.21 -4.36 22.79
C ALA A 60 0.78 -4.08 24.18
N ILE A 61 1.17 -2.82 24.47
CA ILE A 61 1.72 -2.40 25.76
C ILE A 61 0.66 -1.83 26.71
N ALA A 62 -0.60 -1.70 26.26
CA ALA A 62 -1.67 -1.18 27.09
C ALA A 62 -1.97 -2.10 28.28
N LYS A 63 -2.11 -1.50 29.48
CA LYS A 63 -2.42 -2.22 30.73
C LYS A 63 -3.72 -3.02 30.64
N TYR A 64 -4.73 -2.49 29.93
CA TYR A 64 -6.02 -3.14 29.68
C TYR A 64 -6.25 -3.18 28.17
N ARG A 65 -6.29 -4.39 27.58
CA ARG A 65 -6.44 -4.59 26.12
C ARG A 65 -7.84 -5.02 25.69
N VAL A 66 -8.70 -5.39 26.64
CA VAL A 66 -10.07 -5.85 26.37
C VAL A 66 -11.07 -4.98 27.12
N SER A 67 -12.11 -4.52 26.42
CA SER A 67 -13.05 -3.52 26.94
C SER A 67 -13.76 -3.97 28.23
N HIS A 68 -14.09 -5.25 28.36
CA HIS A 68 -14.74 -5.80 29.55
C HIS A 68 -13.84 -5.88 30.79
N ALA A 69 -12.51 -5.79 30.62
CA ALA A 69 -11.56 -5.70 31.73
C ALA A 69 -11.25 -4.24 32.13
N ASN A 70 -11.79 -3.25 31.41
CA ASN A 70 -11.57 -1.84 31.73
C ASN A 70 -12.39 -1.47 32.98
N PRO A 71 -11.76 -1.02 34.08
CA PRO A 71 -12.45 -0.70 35.33
C PRO A 71 -13.48 0.42 35.18
N ALA A 72 -13.26 1.38 34.27
CA ALA A 72 -14.21 2.45 34.03
C ALA A 72 -15.50 1.92 33.37
N ILE A 73 -15.39 0.94 32.47
CA ILE A 73 -16.53 0.29 31.81
C ILE A 73 -17.28 -0.60 32.80
N ALA A 74 -16.56 -1.39 33.59
CA ALA A 74 -17.17 -2.20 34.65
C ALA A 74 -17.99 -1.32 35.61
N ARG A 75 -17.43 -0.18 36.04
CA ARG A 75 -18.12 0.78 36.90
C ARG A 75 -19.35 1.39 36.24
N TYR A 76 -19.24 1.79 34.96
CA TYR A 76 -20.37 2.32 34.20
C TYR A 76 -21.57 1.37 34.22
N TYR A 77 -21.35 0.08 33.91
CA TYR A 77 -22.44 -0.89 33.91
C TYR A 77 -22.96 -1.19 35.33
N SER A 78 -22.09 -1.30 36.34
CA SER A 78 -22.52 -1.59 37.71
C SER A 78 -23.31 -0.45 38.37
N GLU A 79 -22.97 0.81 38.07
CA GLU A 79 -23.56 1.98 38.73
C GLU A 79 -24.70 2.61 37.92
N PHE A 80 -24.73 2.41 36.60
CA PHE A 80 -25.67 3.11 35.72
C PHE A 80 -26.19 2.26 34.56
N GLY A 81 -25.31 1.77 33.70
CA GLY A 81 -25.67 1.14 32.41
C GLY A 81 -26.41 -0.20 32.53
N GLY A 82 -26.43 -0.82 33.71
CA GLY A 82 -27.06 -2.10 33.96
C GLY A 82 -26.33 -3.23 33.24
N GLU A 83 -27.02 -3.90 32.31
CA GLU A 83 -26.46 -5.01 31.53
C GLU A 83 -26.26 -4.62 30.06
N PRO A 84 -25.21 -5.14 29.39
CA PRO A 84 -25.08 -5.06 27.94
C PRO A 84 -26.32 -5.63 27.27
N LEU A 85 -26.80 -4.98 26.21
CA LEU A 85 -28.06 -5.33 25.51
C LEU A 85 -29.34 -5.17 26.37
N GLY A 86 -29.24 -4.65 27.60
CA GLY A 86 -30.40 -4.33 28.43
C GLY A 86 -31.19 -3.12 27.90
N HIS A 87 -32.37 -2.87 28.48
CA HIS A 87 -33.27 -1.81 28.00
C HIS A 87 -32.60 -0.42 27.94
N LEU A 88 -31.95 0.00 29.03
CA LEU A 88 -31.24 1.29 29.09
C LEU A 88 -30.07 1.37 28.08
N SER A 89 -29.31 0.27 27.93
CA SER A 89 -28.24 0.18 26.93
C SER A 89 -28.79 0.25 25.51
N HIS A 90 -29.95 -0.36 25.23
CA HIS A 90 -30.60 -0.30 23.93
C HIS A 90 -31.08 1.13 23.61
N GLU A 91 -31.68 1.82 24.58
CA GLU A 91 -32.14 3.19 24.40
C GLU A 91 -30.99 4.17 24.15
N LEU A 92 -29.88 4.03 24.87
CA LEU A 92 -28.78 5.00 24.81
C LEU A 92 -27.69 4.67 23.78
N LEU A 93 -27.37 3.39 23.60
CA LEU A 93 -26.17 2.95 22.87
C LEU A 93 -26.49 2.22 21.57
N HIS A 94 -27.76 1.86 21.31
CA HIS A 94 -28.16 1.22 20.06
C HIS A 94 -28.80 2.23 19.11
N THR A 95 -28.87 1.86 17.83
CA THR A 95 -29.46 2.70 16.79
C THR A 95 -30.19 1.83 15.77
N HIS A 96 -30.95 2.48 14.89
CA HIS A 96 -31.69 1.84 13.82
C HIS A 96 -31.28 2.40 12.47
N PHE A 97 -31.29 1.53 11.47
CA PHE A 97 -31.02 1.91 10.09
C PHE A 97 -32.32 2.19 9.34
N VAL A 98 -32.26 3.12 8.40
CA VAL A 98 -33.36 3.42 7.48
C VAL A 98 -32.85 3.17 6.06
N ASP A 99 -33.65 2.54 5.22
CA ASP A 99 -33.33 2.36 3.81
C ASP A 99 -33.26 3.72 3.11
N ARG A 100 -32.09 4.00 2.51
CA ARG A 100 -31.77 5.26 1.83
C ARG A 100 -31.52 5.07 0.33
N THR A 101 -31.83 3.91 -0.22
CA THR A 101 -31.58 3.58 -1.64
C THR A 101 -32.31 4.52 -2.60
N GLN A 102 -33.42 5.13 -2.19
CA GLN A 102 -34.19 6.08 -3.00
C GLN A 102 -33.85 7.57 -2.73
N LEU A 103 -32.82 7.87 -1.93
CA LEU A 103 -32.36 9.25 -1.77
C LEU A 103 -31.64 9.68 -3.06
N LYS A 104 -32.27 10.57 -3.82
CA LYS A 104 -31.59 11.28 -4.92
C LYS A 104 -30.49 12.14 -4.30
N SER A 105 -29.23 11.83 -4.61
CA SER A 105 -28.07 12.64 -4.23
C SER A 105 -28.04 13.97 -4.95
#